data_AF-A0A8T3XQX8-F1
#
_entry.id   AF-A0A8T3XQX8-F1
#
_cell.length_a   1.000
_cell.length_b   1.000
_cell.length_c   1.000
_cell.angle_alpha   90.00
_cell.angle_beta   90.00
_cell.angle_gamma   90.00
#
_symmetry.space_group_name_H-M   'P 1'
#
loop_
_entity.id
_entity.type
_entity.pdbx_description
1 polymer ?
#
loop_
_entity_poly.entity_id
_entity_poly.type
_entity_poly.pdbx_seq_one_letter_code
_entity_poly.pdbx_strand_id
1 'polypeptide(L)' 'MSFQVNKMLCMRHGKKIIGKCMWCGKQLCKMCDFKNDGKKFYCSDCLEKIAKNPRLKEKYSGITRKQL' A
#
# COMPACT_ATOMS: atom_id res chain seq x y z
N MET A 1 -17.74 -29.13 -0.21
CA MET A 1 -18.08 -27.69 -0.22
C MET A 1 -16.87 -26.91 0.27
N SER A 2 -16.07 -26.36 -0.65
CA SER A 2 -14.83 -25.65 -0.29
C SER A 2 -15.17 -24.22 0.12
N PHE A 3 -15.04 -23.92 1.42
CA PHE A 3 -15.16 -22.58 1.98
C PHE A 3 -14.08 -21.68 1.38
N GLN A 4 -14.46 -20.86 0.40
CA GLN A 4 -13.60 -19.80 -0.13
C GLN A 4 -13.49 -18.71 0.94
N VAL A 5 -12.42 -18.81 1.74
CA VAL A 5 -12.05 -17.80 2.73
C VAL A 5 -11.97 -16.44 2.03
N ASN A 6 -12.67 -15.44 2.57
CA ASN A 6 -12.73 -14.05 2.11
C ASN A 6 -11.34 -13.38 2.03
N LYS A 7 -10.50 -13.81 1.07
CA LYS A 7 -9.16 -13.27 0.80
C LYS A 7 -9.20 -11.89 0.15
N MET A 8 -10.41 -11.30 0.06
CA MET A 8 -10.71 -10.02 -0.56
C MET A 8 -11.08 -8.94 0.45
N LEU A 9 -10.96 -9.17 1.76
CA LEU A 9 -11.25 -8.17 2.78
C LEU A 9 -9.98 -7.68 3.49
N CYS A 10 -9.88 -6.38 3.69
CA CYS A 10 -8.84 -5.77 4.49
C CYS A 10 -9.11 -6.07 5.97
N MET A 11 -8.14 -6.68 6.66
CA MET A 11 -8.27 -7.03 8.07
C MET A 11 -8.51 -5.83 9.00
N ARG A 12 -8.10 -4.62 8.60
CA ARG A 12 -8.25 -3.41 9.43
C ARG A 12 -9.66 -2.81 9.38
N HIS A 13 -10.32 -2.89 8.23
CA HIS A 13 -11.58 -2.17 7.98
C HIS A 13 -12.72 -3.09 7.55
N GLY A 14 -12.47 -4.39 7.31
CA GLY A 14 -13.46 -5.34 6.79
C GLY A 14 -13.97 -5.00 5.39
N LYS A 15 -13.32 -4.09 4.66
CA LYS A 15 -13.71 -3.63 3.32
C LYS A 15 -12.95 -4.36 2.21
N LYS A 16 -13.51 -4.35 1.00
CA LYS A 16 -12.87 -4.94 -0.19
C LYS A 16 -11.46 -4.36 -0.38
N ILE A 17 -10.46 -5.23 -0.41
CA ILE A 17 -9.10 -4.83 -0.78
C ILE A 17 -9.07 -4.42 -2.25
N ILE A 18 -8.39 -3.31 -2.50
CA ILE A 18 -8.11 -2.80 -3.84
C ILE A 18 -6.71 -3.18 -4.31
N GLY A 19 -5.84 -3.55 -3.37
CA GLY A 19 -4.46 -3.90 -3.65
C GLY A 19 -3.73 -4.35 -2.41
N LYS A 20 -2.47 -4.73 -2.60
CA LYS A 20 -1.52 -5.05 -1.53
C LYS A 20 -0.31 -4.15 -1.66
N CYS A 21 0.28 -3.77 -0.54
CA CYS A 21 1.52 -3.02 -0.54
C CYS A 21 2.61 -3.86 -1.25
N MET A 22 3.26 -3.29 -2.26
CA MET A 22 4.33 -3.99 -3.00
C MET A 22 5.54 -4.28 -2.11
N TRP A 23 5.75 -3.49 -1.06
CA TRP A 23 6.96 -3.60 -0.22
C TRP A 23 6.79 -4.56 0.94
N CYS A 24 5.70 -4.43 1.72
CA CYS A 24 5.44 -5.29 2.89
C CYS A 24 4.33 -6.32 2.68
N GLY A 25 3.62 -6.31 1.54
CA GLY A 25 2.50 -7.23 1.28
C GLY A 25 1.20 -6.90 2.01
N LYS A 26 1.15 -5.84 2.82
CA LYS A 26 -0.04 -5.45 3.60
C LYS A 26 -1.26 -5.21 2.71
N GLN A 27 -2.39 -5.79 3.09
CA GLN A 27 -3.67 -5.63 2.40
C GLN A 27 -4.24 -4.21 2.56
N LEU A 28 -4.52 -3.54 1.44
CA LEU A 28 -4.99 -2.16 1.39
C LEU A 28 -6.38 -2.08 0.76
N CYS A 29 -7.32 -1.47 1.47
CA CYS A 29 -8.65 -1.12 0.95
C CYS A 29 -8.74 0.38 0.63
N LYS A 30 -9.84 0.83 0.02
CA LYS A 30 -10.12 2.25 -0.25
C LYS A 30 -10.05 3.16 0.98
N MET A 31 -10.26 2.62 2.19
CA MET A 31 -10.17 3.36 3.45
C MET A 31 -8.78 3.37 4.08
N CYS A 32 -7.84 2.57 3.57
CA CYS A 32 -6.48 2.60 4.10
C CYS A 32 -5.75 3.85 3.60
N ASP A 33 -4.87 4.39 4.44
CA ASP A 33 -3.90 5.39 3.99
C ASP A 33 -2.79 4.70 3.19
N PHE A 34 -2.79 4.91 1.89
CA PHE A 34 -1.80 4.36 0.96
C PHE A 34 -1.55 5.33 -0.18
N LYS A 35 -0.40 5.16 -0.83
CA LYS A 35 -0.07 5.86 -2.07
C LYS A 35 0.06 4.89 -3.23
N ASN A 36 -0.34 5.39 -4.39
CA ASN A 36 -0.41 4.69 -5.64
C ASN A 36 0.52 5.40 -6.63
N ASP A 37 1.46 4.67 -7.23
CA ASP A 37 2.39 5.16 -8.26
C ASP A 37 1.93 4.79 -9.70
N GLY A 38 0.61 4.63 -9.89
CA GLY A 38 -0.03 4.11 -11.11
C GLY A 38 0.06 2.58 -11.26
N LYS A 39 1.18 1.97 -10.88
CA LYS A 39 1.43 0.52 -11.07
C LYS A 39 1.50 -0.28 -9.76
N LYS A 40 1.77 0.38 -8.63
CA LYS A 40 2.08 -0.26 -7.34
C LYS A 40 1.44 0.51 -6.19
N PHE A 41 0.96 -0.23 -5.20
CA PHE A 41 0.42 0.32 -3.96
C PHE A 41 1.47 0.27 -2.85
N TYR A 42 1.51 1.32 -2.02
CA TYR A 42 2.43 1.42 -0.88
C TYR A 42 1.66 1.91 0.34
N CYS A 43 1.73 1.19 1.45
CA CYS A 43 1.10 1.62 2.69
C CYS A 43 1.86 2.80 3.30
N SER A 44 1.16 3.61 4.10
CA SER A 44 1.74 4.78 4.78
C SER A 44 3.02 4.47 5.56
N ASP A 45 3.07 3.32 6.26
CA ASP A 45 4.26 2.86 7.02
C ASP A 45 5.49 2.68 6.12
N CYS A 46 5.29 2.04 4.96
CA CYS A 46 6.36 1.86 3.99
C CYS A 46 6.81 3.18 3.38
N LEU A 47 5.87 4.09 3.10
CA LEU A 47 6.17 5.42 2.57
C LEU A 47 6.97 6.25 3.56
N GLU A 48 6.63 6.18 4.85
CA GLU A 48 7.37 6.89 5.90
C GLU A 48 8.81 6.37 6.02
N LYS A 49 9.01 5.05 5.95
CA LYS A 49 10.35 4.43 5.93
C LYS A 49 11.15 4.84 4.70
N ILE A 50 10.51 4.91 3.54
CA ILE A 50 11.13 5.39 2.30
C ILE A 50 11.49 6.87 2.42
N ALA A 51 10.61 7.69 3.00
CA ALA A 51 10.84 9.12 3.18
C ALA A 51 11.98 9.41 4.19
N LYS A 52 12.08 8.60 5.26
CA LYS A 52 13.14 8.69 6.27
C LYS A 52 14.50 8.22 5.75
N ASN A 53 14.54 7.37 4.71
CA ASN A 53 15.78 6.82 4.17
C ASN A 53 16.13 7.44 2.80
N PRO A 54 17.13 8.35 2.73
CA PRO A 54 17.43 9.10 1.51
C PRO A 54 17.82 8.21 0.32
N ARG A 55 18.48 7.07 0.57
CA ARG A 55 18.82 6.08 -0.48
C ARG A 55 17.58 5.45 -1.12
N LEU A 56 16.52 5.23 -0.33
CA LEU A 56 15.25 4.70 -0.83
C LEU A 56 14.45 5.80 -1.51
N LYS A 57 14.47 7.02 -0.96
CA LYS A 57 13.78 8.18 -1.54
C LYS A 57 14.19 8.45 -2.98
N GLU A 58 15.46 8.28 -3.33
CA GLU A 58 15.93 8.46 -4.72
C GLU A 58 15.39 7.35 -5.64
N LYS A 59 15.47 6.08 -5.20
CA LYS A 59 14.96 4.91 -5.92
C LYS A 59 13.43 4.91 -6.09
N TYR A 60 12.72 5.51 -5.14
CA TYR A 60 11.26 5.54 -5.04
C TYR A 60 10.69 6.96 -5.19
N SER A 61 11.45 7.87 -5.81
CA SER A 61 11.14 9.30 -5.91
C SER A 61 9.76 9.57 -6.56
N GLY A 62 9.35 8.74 -7.52
CA GLY A 62 8.03 8.79 -8.16
C GLY A 62 6.86 8.64 -7.18
N ILE A 63 7.03 7.83 -6.13
CA ILE A 63 5.99 7.55 -5.14
C ILE A 63 5.88 8.68 -4.12
N THR A 64 6.98 9.35 -3.79
CA THR A 64 7.00 10.43 -2.79
C THR A 64 6.63 11.81 -3.32
N ARG A 65 6.51 12.01 -4.65
CA ARG A 65 6.08 13.29 -5.22
C ARG A 65 4.69 13.67 -4.70
N LYS A 66 4.65 14.70 -3.88
CA LYS A 66 3.44 15.36 -3.37
C LYS A 66 2.68 15.82 -4.61
N GLN A 67 1.43 15.38 -4.81
CA GLN A 67 0.54 16.12 -5.70
C GLN A 67 0.38 17.50 -5.05
N LEU A 68 0.89 18.52 -5.75
CA LEU A 68 0.69 19.94 -5.44
C LEU A 68 -0.79 20.28 -5.61
#